data_AF-A0A345NN42-F1
#
_entry.id   AF-A0A345NN42-F1
#
_cell.length_a   1.000
_cell.length_b   1.000
_cell.length_c   1.000
_cell.angle_alpha   90.00
_cell.angle_beta   90.00
_cell.angle_gamma   90.00
#
_symmetry.space_group_name_H-M   'P 1'
#
loop_
_entity.id
_entity.type
_entity.pdbx_description
1 polymer ?
#
loop_
_entity_poly.entity_id
_entity_poly.type
_entity_poly.pdbx_seq_one_letter_code
_entity_poly.pdbx_strand_id
1 'polypeptide(L)'
;MAWAVLLVSAVFEAVWATALGASDGLSRPVPTVVFVVFSVVSLVGLGRVMRTIPTGTAYAVWTGTGAVLTVAWAALTGAEPLTLVKGLLLAGIIGCVVGLKLATPPSRPTRSRRRRPRRSSGAGSPGSMGCRVTPVVRATAVSRRHLATTHPHAGDHGPSRPRAVLEPPPRGRPRHTRV
;
A
#
# COMPACT_ATOMS: atom_id res chain seq x y z
N MET A 1 -8.96 25.40 0.26
CA MET A 1 -7.67 25.13 0.95
C MET A 1 -7.21 23.68 0.97
N ALA A 2 -8.08 22.67 0.80
CA ALA A 2 -7.70 21.25 0.87
C ALA A 2 -6.54 20.84 -0.07
N TRP A 3 -6.51 21.35 -1.30
CA TRP A 3 -5.42 21.07 -2.25
C TRP A 3 -4.06 21.59 -1.81
N ALA A 4 -3.99 22.76 -1.17
CA ALA A 4 -2.72 23.28 -0.65
C ALA A 4 -2.21 22.41 0.52
N VAL A 5 -3.11 22.03 1.43
CA VAL A 5 -2.80 21.10 2.52
C VAL A 5 -2.32 19.75 1.97
N LEU A 6 -2.89 19.27 0.87
CA LEU A 6 -2.47 18.03 0.22
C LEU A 6 -1.04 18.11 -0.31
N LEU A 7 -0.70 19.19 -1.00
CA LEU A 7 0.65 19.39 -1.53
C LEU A 7 1.68 19.53 -0.42
N VAL A 8 1.39 20.31 0.63
CA VAL A 8 2.26 20.43 1.80
C VAL A 8 2.43 19.07 2.51
N SER A 9 1.34 18.31 2.62
CA SER A 9 1.36 16.94 3.16
C SER A 9 2.26 16.00 2.34
N ALA A 10 2.29 16.14 1.01
CA ALA A 10 3.16 15.36 0.13
C ALA A 10 4.63 15.81 0.21
N VAL A 11 4.91 17.09 0.48
CA VAL A 11 6.28 17.54 0.78
C VAL A 11 6.78 16.91 2.07
N PHE A 12 5.97 16.90 3.13
CA PHE A 12 6.31 16.21 4.37
C PHE A 12 6.49 14.70 4.18
N GLU A 13 5.79 14.11 3.20
CA GLU A 13 6.02 12.73 2.79
C GLU A 13 7.45 12.52 2.31
N ALA A 14 7.90 13.36 1.38
CA ALA A 14 9.26 13.28 0.87
C ALA A 14 10.32 13.48 1.95
N VAL A 15 10.06 14.36 2.92
CA VAL A 15 10.95 14.58 4.07
C VAL A 15 11.09 13.33 4.92
N TRP A 16 9.97 12.71 5.34
CA TRP A 16 10.07 11.52 6.19
C TRP A 16 10.60 10.31 5.41
N ALA A 17 10.28 10.17 4.13
CA ALA A 17 10.79 9.09 3.28
C ALA A 17 12.32 9.18 3.13
N THR A 18 12.84 10.39 2.91
CA THR A 18 14.28 10.65 2.86
C THR A 18 14.94 10.38 4.22
N ALA A 19 14.33 10.86 5.31
CA ALA A 19 14.85 10.64 6.66
C ALA A 19 14.86 9.15 7.06
N LEU A 20 13.85 8.39 6.63
CA LEU A 20 13.80 6.94 6.83
C LEU A 20 14.95 6.24 6.12
N GLY A 21 15.22 6.61 4.85
CA GLY A 21 16.38 6.10 4.12
C GLY A 21 17.71 6.43 4.80
N ALA A 22 17.83 7.63 5.39
CA ALA A 22 19.03 8.07 6.11
C ALA A 22 19.16 7.50 7.54
N SER A 23 18.15 6.80 8.05
CA SER A 23 18.11 6.32 9.45
C SER A 23 18.94 5.06 9.72
N ASP A 24 19.50 4.43 8.68
CA ASP A 24 20.16 3.11 8.75
C ASP A 24 19.31 2.08 9.51
N GLY A 25 18.08 1.86 9.04
CA GLY A 25 17.15 0.92 9.68
C GLY A 25 16.69 1.39 11.07
N LEU A 26 16.48 2.69 11.25
CA LEU A 26 16.07 3.35 12.50
C LEU A 26 17.15 3.43 13.60
N SER A 27 18.39 3.02 13.30
CA SER A 27 19.49 3.02 14.27
C SER A 27 20.01 4.42 14.60
N ARG A 28 19.88 5.38 13.68
CA ARG A 28 20.33 6.77 13.90
C ARG A 28 19.23 7.61 14.55
N PRO A 29 19.44 8.21 15.73
CA PRO A 29 18.37 8.84 16.49
C PRO A 29 17.81 10.09 15.81
N VAL A 30 18.67 10.94 15.22
CA VAL A 30 18.23 12.20 14.59
C VAL A 30 17.35 11.96 13.36
N PRO A 31 17.75 11.16 12.35
CA PRO A 31 16.88 10.85 11.21
C PRO A 31 15.61 10.09 11.62
N THR A 32 15.67 9.22 12.63
CA THR A 32 14.50 8.50 13.15
C THR A 32 13.46 9.45 13.74
N VAL A 33 13.88 10.44 14.54
CA VAL A 33 12.95 11.44 15.10
C VAL A 33 12.31 12.26 13.98
N VAL A 34 13.09 12.70 12.98
CA VAL A 34 12.56 13.42 11.81
C VAL A 34 11.54 12.55 11.07
N PHE A 35 11.87 11.29 10.80
CA PHE A 35 10.96 10.33 10.19
C PHE A 35 9.64 10.25 10.94
N VAL A 36 9.65 10.02 12.26
CA VAL A 36 8.42 9.86 13.05
C VAL A 36 7.58 11.13 13.05
N VAL A 37 8.19 12.29 13.31
CA VAL A 37 7.48 13.57 13.38
C VAL A 37 6.82 13.91 12.04
N PHE A 38 7.59 13.88 10.95
CA PHE A 38 7.06 14.24 9.63
C PHE A 38 6.10 13.18 9.08
N SER A 39 6.26 11.90 9.44
CA SER A 39 5.28 10.86 9.11
C SER A 39 3.92 11.16 9.72
N VAL A 40 3.87 11.49 11.01
CA VAL A 40 2.61 11.81 11.69
C VAL A 40 1.98 13.07 11.10
N VAL A 41 2.77 14.14 10.90
CA VAL A 41 2.26 15.39 10.33
C VAL A 41 1.73 15.19 8.91
N SER A 42 2.44 14.42 8.07
CA SER A 42 2.03 14.08 6.72
C SER A 42 0.72 13.26 6.71
N LEU A 43 0.66 12.18 7.48
CA LEU A 43 -0.55 11.33 7.52
C LEU A 43 -1.77 12.07 8.07
N VAL A 44 -1.59 12.95 9.06
CA VAL A 44 -2.67 13.80 9.58
C VAL A 44 -3.14 14.82 8.53
N GLY A 45 -2.21 15.42 7.78
CA GLY A 45 -2.52 16.31 6.67
C GLY A 45 -3.38 15.63 5.61
N LEU A 46 -2.95 14.45 5.16
CA LEU A 46 -3.69 13.61 4.21
C LEU A 46 -5.09 13.24 4.73
N GLY A 47 -5.17 12.77 5.98
CA GLY A 47 -6.42 12.39 6.61
C GLY A 47 -7.42 13.54 6.70
N ARG A 48 -6.96 14.79 6.88
CA ARG A 48 -7.83 15.97 6.82
C ARG A 48 -8.35 16.22 5.40
N VAL A 49 -7.49 16.10 4.39
CA VAL A 49 -7.86 16.34 2.99
C VAL A 49 -8.88 15.31 2.48
N MET A 50 -8.72 14.04 2.87
CA MET A 50 -9.62 12.94 2.49
C MET A 50 -11.07 13.13 2.97
N ARG A 51 -11.34 14.06 3.89
CA ARG A 51 -12.72 14.45 4.26
C ARG A 51 -13.43 15.26 3.18
N THR A 52 -12.68 15.81 2.23
CA THR A 52 -13.18 16.73 1.20
C THR A 52 -12.91 16.25 -0.22
N ILE A 53 -11.81 15.52 -0.43
CA ILE A 53 -11.42 14.96 -1.73
C ILE A 53 -11.62 13.44 -1.67
N PRO A 54 -12.13 12.79 -2.74
CA PRO A 54 -12.19 11.34 -2.83
C PRO A 54 -10.87 10.69 -2.45
N THR A 55 -10.94 9.65 -1.61
CA THR A 55 -9.77 8.95 -1.06
C THR A 55 -8.79 8.50 -2.15
N GLY A 56 -9.30 7.96 -3.27
CA GLY A 56 -8.46 7.50 -4.37
C GLY A 56 -7.64 8.63 -4.99
N THR A 57 -8.27 9.77 -5.29
CA THR A 57 -7.62 10.95 -5.86
C THR A 57 -6.63 11.56 -4.88
N ALA A 58 -7.03 11.71 -3.61
CA ALA A 58 -6.16 12.28 -2.58
C ALA A 58 -4.91 11.41 -2.36
N TYR A 59 -5.08 10.08 -2.25
CA TYR A 59 -3.97 9.15 -2.03
C TYR A 59 -3.01 9.11 -3.20
N ALA A 60 -3.53 9.02 -4.43
CA ALA A 60 -2.68 8.99 -5.63
C ALA A 60 -1.88 10.29 -5.81
N VAL A 61 -2.52 11.46 -5.60
CA VAL A 61 -1.83 12.75 -5.68
C VAL A 61 -0.77 12.87 -4.60
N TRP A 62 -1.09 12.45 -3.37
CA TRP A 62 -0.16 12.46 -2.24
C TRP A 62 1.07 11.59 -2.53
N THR A 63 0.87 10.28 -2.73
CA THR A 63 1.98 9.34 -2.97
C THR A 63 2.76 9.65 -4.23
N GLY A 64 2.08 10.03 -5.33
CA GLY A 64 2.75 10.34 -6.59
C GLY A 64 3.63 11.58 -6.47
N THR A 65 3.15 12.63 -5.81
CA THR A 65 3.94 13.84 -5.58
C THR A 65 5.08 13.59 -4.59
N GLY A 66 4.82 12.87 -3.49
CA GLY A 66 5.82 12.49 -2.51
C GLY A 66 6.94 11.64 -3.11
N ALA A 67 6.60 10.65 -3.93
CA ALA A 67 7.58 9.83 -4.65
C ALA A 67 8.46 10.65 -5.60
N VAL A 68 7.84 11.54 -6.40
CA VAL A 68 8.59 12.40 -7.34
C VAL A 68 9.55 13.33 -6.59
N LEU A 69 9.09 13.97 -5.51
CA LEU A 69 9.93 14.82 -4.68
C LEU A 69 11.07 14.06 -4.00
N THR A 70 10.81 12.85 -3.51
CA THR A 70 11.83 12.02 -2.86
C THR A 70 12.93 11.64 -3.84
N VAL A 71 12.57 11.18 -5.04
CA VAL A 71 13.57 10.79 -6.05
C VAL A 71 14.29 12.02 -6.59
N ALA A 72 13.60 13.13 -6.82
CA ALA A 72 14.22 14.39 -7.22
C ALA A 72 15.23 14.86 -6.17
N TRP A 73 14.87 14.80 -4.88
CA TRP A 73 15.77 15.13 -3.78
C TRP A 73 17.01 14.23 -3.75
N ALA A 74 16.82 12.91 -3.81
CA ALA A 74 17.93 11.95 -3.84
C ALA A 74 18.90 12.18 -5.01
N ALA A 75 18.37 12.59 -6.15
CA ALA A 75 19.18 12.92 -7.32
C ALA A 75 19.95 14.23 -7.16
N LEU A 76 19.31 15.27 -6.60
CA LEU A 76 19.94 16.56 -6.35
C LEU A 76 21.05 16.46 -5.30
N THR A 77 20.88 15.63 -4.28
CA THR A 77 21.91 15.40 -3.26
C THR A 77 23.00 14.42 -3.71
N GLY A 78 22.90 13.86 -4.92
CA GLY A 78 23.84 12.86 -5.44
C GLY A 78 23.77 11.50 -4.72
N ALA A 79 22.70 11.24 -3.96
CA ALA A 79 22.50 9.97 -3.26
C ALA A 79 22.17 8.84 -4.23
N GLU A 80 21.46 9.15 -5.32
CA GLU A 80 21.11 8.16 -6.34
C GLU A 80 21.12 8.78 -7.75
N PRO A 81 21.69 8.12 -8.78
CA PRO A 81 21.68 8.65 -10.13
C PRO A 81 20.27 8.61 -10.75
N LEU A 82 19.88 9.73 -11.38
CA LEU A 82 18.70 9.79 -12.24
C LEU A 82 19.02 9.18 -13.61
N THR A 83 18.63 7.92 -13.79
CA THR A 83 18.68 7.28 -15.10
C THR A 83 17.53 7.76 -16.00
N LEU A 84 17.71 7.71 -17.32
CA LEU A 84 16.67 8.02 -18.30
C LEU A 84 15.37 7.24 -18.04
N VAL A 85 15.48 5.96 -17.68
CA VAL A 85 14.34 5.09 -17.36
C VAL A 85 13.61 5.58 -16.11
N LYS A 86 14.32 5.95 -15.04
CA LYS A 86 13.70 6.52 -13.84
C LYS A 86 12.99 7.83 -14.13
N GLY A 87 13.60 8.70 -14.92
CA GLY A 87 12.99 9.95 -15.36
C GLY A 87 11.68 9.72 -16.11
N LEU A 88 11.64 8.76 -17.03
CA LEU A 88 10.43 8.38 -17.76
C LEU A 88 9.33 7.84 -16.84
N LEU A 89 9.69 6.97 -15.90
CA LEU A 89 8.74 6.42 -14.93
C LEU A 89 8.16 7.51 -14.01
N LEU A 90 9.00 8.45 -13.55
CA LEU A 90 8.56 9.61 -12.78
C LEU A 90 7.60 10.49 -13.56
N ALA A 91 7.89 10.76 -14.83
CA ALA A 91 6.98 11.49 -15.72
C ALA A 91 5.64 10.74 -15.88
N GLY A 92 5.68 9.41 -15.98
CA GLY A 92 4.49 8.56 -15.98
C GLY A 92 3.66 8.70 -14.70
N ILE A 93 4.29 8.71 -13.52
CA ILE A 93 3.61 8.93 -12.23
C ILE A 93 2.90 10.29 -12.25
N ILE A 94 3.58 11.36 -12.66
CA ILE A 94 2.98 12.70 -12.77
C ILE A 94 1.79 12.67 -13.73
N GLY A 95 1.93 12.03 -14.89
CA GLY A 95 0.86 11.86 -15.87
C GLY A 95 -0.37 11.16 -15.29
N CYS A 96 -0.17 10.05 -14.57
CA CYS A 96 -1.25 9.32 -13.89
C CYS A 96 -1.94 10.17 -12.81
N VAL A 97 -1.17 10.92 -12.01
CA VAL A 97 -1.71 11.81 -10.98
C VAL A 97 -2.58 12.91 -11.58
N VAL A 98 -2.09 13.56 -12.64
CA VAL A 98 -2.84 14.59 -13.36
C VAL A 98 -4.08 14.00 -14.02
N GLY A 99 -3.95 12.85 -14.68
CA GLY A 99 -5.07 12.14 -15.31
C GLY A 99 -6.17 11.79 -14.31
N LEU A 100 -5.81 11.26 -13.13
CA LEU A 100 -6.79 10.93 -12.10
C LEU A 100 -7.49 12.17 -11.54
N LYS A 101 -6.77 13.29 -11.38
CA LYS A 101 -7.36 14.57 -10.97
C LYS A 101 -8.41 15.05 -11.97
N LEU A 102 -8.17 14.88 -13.27
CA LEU A 102 -9.12 15.25 -14.34
C LEU A 102 -10.32 14.28 -14.43
N ALA A 103 -10.10 13.00 -14.14
CA ALA A 103 -11.12 11.97 -14.23
C ALA A 103 -12.07 11.90 -13.01
N THR A 104 -11.77 12.61 -11.92
CA THR A 104 -12.53 12.52 -10.66
C THR A 104 -13.74 13.46 -10.66
N PRO A 105 -14.99 12.95 -10.67
CA PRO A 105 -16.19 13.79 -10.53
C PRO A 105 -16.36 14.25 -9.07
N PRO A 106 -17.04 15.39 -8.82
CA PRO A 106 -17.34 15.84 -7.45
C PRO A 106 -18.12 14.78 -6.68
N SER A 107 -17.69 14.52 -5.44
CA SER A 107 -18.23 13.47 -4.58
C SER A 107 -19.70 13.72 -4.29
N ARG A 108 -20.59 12.81 -4.71
CA ARG A 108 -21.99 12.85 -4.29
C ARG A 108 -22.06 12.48 -2.80
N PRO A 109 -22.78 13.26 -1.95
CA PRO A 109 -22.89 12.94 -0.54
C PRO A 109 -23.47 11.54 -0.36
N THR A 110 -22.80 10.73 0.48
CA THR A 110 -23.25 9.40 0.88
C THR A 110 -24.66 9.54 1.44
N ARG A 111 -25.67 9.12 0.67
CA ARG A 111 -27.05 8.98 1.17
C ARG A 111 -26.99 7.93 2.27
N SER A 112 -26.89 8.37 3.52
CA SER A 112 -27.12 7.49 4.67
C SER A 112 -28.48 6.86 4.41
N ARG A 113 -28.47 5.53 4.27
CA ARG A 113 -29.66 4.75 3.97
C ARG A 113 -30.55 4.89 5.20
N ARG A 114 -31.39 5.93 5.22
CA ARG A 114 -32.31 6.27 6.29
C ARG A 114 -33.08 5.00 6.58
N ARG A 115 -32.73 4.31 7.67
CA ARG A 115 -33.45 3.14 8.16
C ARG A 115 -34.89 3.62 8.30
N ARG A 116 -35.78 3.18 7.40
CA ARG A 116 -37.21 3.42 7.53
C ARG A 116 -37.60 2.92 8.92
N PRO A 117 -38.23 3.74 9.78
CA PRO A 117 -38.82 3.20 10.99
C PRO A 117 -39.85 2.17 10.53
N ARG A 118 -39.65 0.92 10.97
CA ARG A 118 -40.58 -0.17 10.72
C ARG A 118 -41.87 0.25 11.45
N ARG A 119 -42.89 0.64 10.69
CA ARG A 119 -44.23 0.95 11.22
C ARG A 119 -44.73 -0.34 11.86
N SER A 120 -44.62 -0.46 13.17
CA SER A 120 -45.28 -1.50 13.94
C SER A 120 -46.75 -1.12 14.01
N SER A 121 -47.53 -1.59 13.04
CA SER A 121 -48.98 -1.71 13.20
C SER A 121 -49.22 -2.63 14.39
N GLY A 122 -49.84 -2.09 15.44
CA GLY A 122 -50.10 -2.82 16.68
C GLY A 122 -51.13 -3.92 16.50
N ALA A 123 -51.00 -4.98 17.30
CA ALA A 123 -52.08 -5.85 17.73
C ALA A 123 -51.60 -6.74 18.90
N GLY A 124 -52.21 -6.57 20.08
CA GLY A 124 -52.62 -7.68 20.93
C GLY A 124 -51.62 -8.36 21.87
N SER A 125 -51.86 -8.10 23.17
CA SER A 125 -51.99 -9.08 24.25
C SER A 125 -50.82 -9.25 25.26
N PRO A 126 -51.11 -9.19 26.59
CA PRO A 126 -50.16 -9.51 27.65
C PRO A 126 -50.22 -11.01 27.98
N GLY A 127 -49.09 -11.70 27.93
CA GLY A 127 -49.04 -13.08 28.39
C GLY A 127 -47.71 -13.79 28.16
N SER A 128 -47.26 -14.48 29.19
CA SER A 128 -46.18 -15.48 29.21
C SER A 128 -44.73 -14.98 29.23
N MET A 129 -44.24 -14.88 30.46
CA MET A 129 -42.95 -15.40 30.94
C MET A 129 -42.35 -16.46 30.00
N GLY A 130 -41.20 -16.15 29.42
CA GLY A 130 -40.51 -17.02 28.47
C GLY A 130 -39.01 -16.73 28.47
N CYS A 131 -38.30 -17.39 29.39
CA CYS A 131 -36.86 -17.49 29.42
C CYS A 131 -36.34 -18.02 28.07
N ARG A 132 -35.58 -17.20 27.31
CA ARG A 132 -34.65 -17.69 26.28
C ARG A 132 -33.40 -16.81 26.21
N VAL A 133 -32.30 -17.45 26.59
CA VAL A 133 -30.91 -17.03 26.42
C VAL A 133 -30.57 -17.01 24.93
N THR A 134 -29.84 -16.00 24.45
CA THR A 134 -28.77 -16.17 23.43
C THR A 134 -27.89 -14.92 23.30
N PRO A 135 -26.55 -15.07 23.28
CA PRO A 135 -25.60 -13.96 23.11
C PRO A 135 -25.43 -13.61 21.62
N VAL A 136 -25.49 -12.32 21.29
CA VAL A 136 -25.19 -11.82 19.93
C VAL A 136 -23.68 -11.57 19.81
N VAL A 137 -22.91 -12.67 19.71
CA VAL A 137 -21.60 -12.63 19.06
C VAL A 137 -21.87 -12.99 17.60
N ARG A 138 -22.14 -11.98 16.77
CA ARG A 138 -22.27 -12.20 15.33
C ARG A 138 -20.89 -12.11 14.70
N ALA A 139 -20.30 -13.29 14.56
CA ALA A 139 -19.09 -13.56 13.80
C ALA A 139 -19.09 -12.84 12.44
N THR A 140 -17.95 -12.23 12.15
CA THR A 140 -17.47 -11.82 10.84
C THR A 140 -17.60 -12.96 9.83
N ALA A 141 -18.66 -12.94 9.01
CA ALA A 141 -18.70 -13.66 7.75
C ALA A 141 -17.96 -12.82 6.70
N VAL A 142 -16.63 -12.93 6.66
CA VAL A 142 -15.83 -12.53 5.50
C VAL A 142 -16.22 -13.47 4.36
N SER A 143 -16.99 -12.93 3.42
CA SER A 143 -17.41 -13.59 2.20
C SER A 143 -16.19 -13.89 1.33
N ARG A 144 -15.61 -15.09 1.51
CA ARG A 144 -14.72 -15.73 0.52
C ARG A 144 -15.58 -16.21 -0.64
N ARG A 145 -15.82 -15.36 -1.64
CA ARG A 145 -16.27 -15.77 -2.98
C ARG A 145 -15.71 -14.82 -4.03
N HIS A 146 -14.49 -15.12 -4.48
CA HIS A 146 -14.05 -15.06 -5.88
C HIS A 146 -12.52 -15.19 -5.95
N LEU A 147 -12.02 -16.42 -5.82
CA LEU A 147 -10.87 -16.84 -6.61
C LEU A 147 -11.43 -17.85 -7.61
N ALA A 148 -12.01 -17.33 -8.70
CA ALA A 148 -12.11 -18.09 -9.92
C ALA A 148 -10.72 -18.01 -10.56
N THR A 149 -9.98 -19.10 -10.42
CA THR A 149 -8.77 -19.41 -11.15
C THR A 149 -9.09 -19.44 -12.65
N THR A 150 -8.80 -18.34 -13.35
CA THR A 150 -8.65 -18.35 -14.79
C THR A 150 -7.26 -18.91 -15.12
N HIS A 151 -7.23 -20.15 -15.62
CA HIS A 151 -6.09 -20.70 -16.34
C HIS A 151 -5.98 -20.01 -17.72
N PRO A 152 -4.83 -19.44 -18.10
CA PRO A 152 -4.50 -19.27 -19.51
C PRO A 152 -3.67 -20.47 -19.97
N HIS A 153 -4.21 -21.16 -20.97
CA HIS A 153 -3.48 -22.07 -21.85
C HIS A 153 -2.40 -21.28 -22.61
N ALA A 154 -1.14 -21.63 -22.40
CA ALA A 154 -0.02 -21.38 -23.31
C ALA A 154 0.98 -22.50 -23.00
N GLY A 155 1.28 -23.39 -23.93
CA GLY A 155 2.07 -23.05 -25.10
C GLY A 155 3.38 -23.83 -24.95
N ASP A 156 3.46 -24.90 -25.70
CA ASP A 156 4.53 -25.87 -25.88
C ASP A 156 5.94 -25.25 -25.95
N HIS A 157 6.87 -25.65 -25.06
CA HIS A 157 8.32 -25.48 -25.25
C HIS A 157 9.14 -26.50 -24.42
N GLY A 158 9.61 -27.54 -25.09
CA GLY A 158 11.01 -28.01 -24.96
C GLY A 158 11.30 -29.15 -23.97
N PRO A 159 11.94 -30.25 -24.41
CA PRO A 159 12.23 -31.41 -23.57
C PRO A 159 13.32 -31.12 -22.52
N SER A 160 13.02 -31.57 -21.30
CA SER A 160 13.82 -31.56 -20.09
C SER A 160 15.25 -32.12 -20.32
N ARG A 161 16.27 -31.26 -20.19
CA ARG A 161 17.65 -31.71 -20.00
C ARG A 161 17.80 -32.37 -18.62
N PRO A 162 18.34 -33.60 -18.50
CA PRO A 162 18.64 -34.19 -17.21
C PRO A 162 19.78 -33.42 -16.53
N ARG A 163 19.53 -33.05 -15.27
CA ARG A 163 20.50 -32.41 -14.37
C ARG A 163 21.77 -33.25 -14.28
N ALA A 164 22.89 -32.58 -14.52
CA ALA A 164 24.24 -33.10 -14.31
C ALA A 164 24.37 -33.68 -12.89
N VAL A 165 24.85 -34.92 -12.89
CA VAL A 165 25.26 -35.70 -11.73
C VAL A 165 26.29 -34.90 -10.91
N LEU A 166 26.06 -34.87 -9.61
CA LEU A 166 26.98 -34.36 -8.59
C LEU A 166 28.33 -35.09 -8.72
N GLU A 167 29.38 -34.44 -9.19
CA GLU A 167 30.75 -34.95 -9.03
C GLU A 167 31.18 -34.79 -7.56
N PRO A 168 31.62 -35.86 -6.87
CA PRO A 168 32.31 -35.72 -5.60
C PRO A 168 33.77 -35.28 -5.83
N PRO A 169 34.34 -34.41 -4.98
CA PRO A 169 35.74 -33.97 -5.12
C PRO A 169 36.74 -35.14 -4.93
N PRO A 170 37.91 -35.09 -5.58
CA PRO A 170 38.85 -36.20 -5.64
C PRO A 170 39.46 -36.54 -4.28
N ARG A 171 39.46 -37.84 -3.96
CA ARG A 171 40.10 -38.45 -2.79
C ARG A 171 41.60 -38.16 -2.76
N GLY A 172 42.08 -37.70 -1.61
CA GLY A 172 43.50 -37.44 -1.35
C GLY A 172 44.38 -38.67 -1.59
N ARG A 173 45.52 -38.43 -2.23
CA ARG A 173 46.60 -39.42 -2.38
C ARG A 173 47.28 -39.63 -1.02
N PRO A 174 47.44 -40.87 -0.53
CA PRO A 174 48.37 -41.13 0.56
C PRO A 174 49.81 -41.09 0.04
N ARG A 175 50.63 -40.28 0.72
CA ARG A 175 52.10 -40.30 0.61
C ARG A 175 52.62 -41.65 1.11
N HIS A 176 53.28 -42.40 0.24
CA HIS A 176 54.29 -43.41 0.56
C HIS A 176 55.47 -43.07 -0.37
N THR A 177 56.58 -42.47 0.07
CA THR A 177 57.66 -43.03 0.90
C THR A 177 58.12 -44.40 0.41
N ARG A 178 59.18 -44.44 -0.41
CA ARG A 178 60.39 -45.28 -0.22
C ARG A 178 61.35 -45.22 -1.43
N VAL A 179 62.56 -44.74 -1.11
CA VAL A 179 63.91 -45.19 -1.53
C VAL A 179 64.29 -45.04 -2.99
#